data_AF-A0A3E2NF49-F1
#
_entry.id   AF-A0A3E2NF49-F1
#
_cell.length_a   1.000
_cell.length_b   1.000
_cell.length_c   1.000
_cell.angle_alpha   90.00
_cell.angle_beta   90.00
_cell.angle_gamma   90.00
#
_symmetry.space_group_name_H-M   'P 1'
#
loop_
_entity.id
_entity.type
_entity.pdbx_description
1 polymer ?
#
loop_
_entity_poly.entity_id
_entity_poly.type
_entity_poly.pdbx_seq_one_letter_code
_entity_poly.pdbx_strand_id
1 'polypeptide(L)'
;MMIGLYVDKWFENKTNDGLFLYMTPLQMEEMALSFHTNIVSHIAADGINYLLSSKINSADEENFSKWYQFHLKTCEDRSLLGYSLHSMIILRK
;
A
#
# COMPACT_ATOMS: atom_id res chain seq x y z
N MET A 1 0.41 -22.59 -20.80
CA MET A 1 0.22 -22.79 -19.34
C MET A 1 1.58 -22.68 -18.66
N MET A 2 2.07 -21.46 -18.46
CA MET A 2 3.45 -21.22 -17.98
C MET A 2 3.54 -19.98 -17.07
N ILE A 3 2.40 -19.42 -16.66
CA ILE A 3 2.31 -18.26 -15.78
C ILE A 3 2.25 -18.71 -14.31
N GLY A 4 1.64 -19.87 -14.02
CA GLY A 4 1.49 -20.37 -12.64
C GLY A 4 2.79 -20.66 -11.91
N LEU A 5 3.79 -21.27 -12.58
CA LEU A 5 5.03 -21.70 -11.94
C LEU A 5 5.95 -20.55 -11.49
N TYR A 6 5.79 -19.34 -12.05
CA TYR A 6 6.59 -18.18 -11.65
C TYR A 6 5.96 -17.43 -10.47
N VAL A 7 4.64 -17.30 -10.43
CA VAL A 7 3.93 -16.56 -9.36
C VAL A 7 4.24 -17.15 -7.99
N ASP A 8 4.22 -18.48 -7.87
CA ASP A 8 4.53 -19.19 -6.62
C ASP A 8 5.96 -18.92 -6.16
N LYS A 9 6.92 -18.88 -7.10
CA LYS A 9 8.32 -18.59 -6.81
C LYS A 9 8.55 -17.16 -6.33
N TRP A 10 7.76 -16.17 -6.77
CA TRP A 10 7.91 -14.77 -6.34
C TRP A 10 7.26 -14.52 -4.98
N PHE A 11 6.07 -15.09 -4.74
CA PHE A 11 5.36 -14.96 -3.47
C PHE A 11 6.13 -15.63 -2.32
N GLU A 12 6.72 -16.80 -2.56
CA GLU A 12 7.50 -17.52 -1.56
C GLU A 12 8.86 -16.89 -1.28
N ASN A 13 9.51 -16.28 -2.27
CA ASN A 13 10.90 -15.86 -2.13
C ASN A 13 11.11 -14.64 -1.23
N LYS A 14 10.09 -13.79 -0.98
CA LYS A 14 10.19 -12.56 -0.15
C LYS A 14 11.55 -11.86 -0.28
N THR A 15 12.13 -11.83 -1.49
CA THR A 15 13.53 -11.48 -1.64
C THR A 15 13.68 -9.98 -1.49
N ASN A 16 14.63 -9.57 -0.66
CA ASN A 16 15.03 -8.16 -0.51
C ASN A 16 15.50 -7.51 -1.84
N ASP A 17 15.72 -8.33 -2.88
CA ASP A 17 16.29 -7.93 -4.16
C ASP A 17 15.35 -8.14 -5.37
N GLY A 18 14.03 -8.25 -5.13
CA GLY A 18 13.02 -8.47 -6.18
C GLY A 18 12.11 -7.26 -6.48
N LEU A 19 11.65 -7.15 -7.73
CA LEU A 19 10.64 -6.16 -8.18
C LEU A 19 9.30 -6.27 -7.46
N PHE A 20 9.03 -7.41 -6.80
CA PHE A 20 7.80 -7.72 -6.07
C PHE A 20 8.06 -8.04 -4.60
N LEU A 21 9.00 -7.33 -3.96
CA LEU A 21 9.20 -7.45 -2.52
C LEU A 21 7.88 -7.15 -1.79
N TYR A 22 7.33 -8.18 -1.16
CA TYR A 22 6.17 -8.06 -0.29
C TYR A 22 6.64 -7.91 1.15
N MET A 23 6.19 -6.84 1.80
CA MET A 23 6.31 -6.65 3.25
C MET A 23 4.94 -6.45 3.85
N THR A 24 4.69 -7.12 4.98
CA THR A 24 3.56 -6.76 5.83
C THR A 24 3.81 -5.40 6.48
N PRO A 25 2.76 -4.69 6.94
CA PRO A 25 2.94 -3.48 7.73
C PRO A 25 3.87 -3.68 8.93
N LEU A 26 3.77 -4.82 9.62
CA LEU A 26 4.65 -5.16 10.74
C LEU A 26 6.13 -5.27 10.30
N GLN A 27 6.41 -5.91 9.17
CA GLN A 27 7.79 -6.03 8.66
C GLN A 27 8.36 -4.65 8.24
N MET A 28 7.52 -3.76 7.71
CA MET A 28 7.93 -2.38 7.43
C MET A 28 8.28 -1.61 8.71
N GLU A 29 7.50 -1.78 9.78
CA GLU A 29 7.78 -1.16 11.09
C GLU A 29 9.07 -1.69 11.70
N GLU A 30 9.25 -3.02 11.72
CA GLU A 30 10.48 -3.67 12.21
C GLU A 30 11.73 -3.16 11.48
N MET A 31 11.65 -3.06 10.14
CA MET A 31 12.72 -2.51 9.31
C MET A 31 12.99 -1.05 9.69
N ALA A 32 11.98 -0.19 9.78
CA ALA A 32 12.14 1.22 10.09
C ALA A 32 12.80 1.45 11.47
N LEU A 33 12.38 0.68 12.47
CA LEU A 33 12.89 0.77 13.84
C LEU A 33 14.34 0.30 13.95
N SER A 34 14.79 -0.62 13.07
CA SER A 34 16.20 -1.05 13.03
C SER A 34 17.18 0.10 12.73
N PHE A 35 16.69 1.19 12.12
CA PHE A 35 17.47 2.40 11.83
C PHE A 35 17.37 3.48 12.93
N HIS A 36 16.88 3.14 14.13
CA HIS A 36 16.71 4.06 15.27
C HIS A 36 15.83 5.28 14.93
N THR A 37 14.81 5.08 14.09
CA THR A 37 13.86 6.13 13.70
C THR A 37 12.59 6.09 14.54
N ASN A 38 11.86 7.20 14.57
CA ASN A 38 10.50 7.26 15.11
C ASN A 38 9.50 7.24 13.97
N ILE A 39 8.52 6.36 14.05
CA ILE A 39 7.40 6.31 13.12
C ILE A 39 6.48 7.51 13.38
N VAL A 40 6.25 8.33 12.36
CA VAL A 40 5.37 9.50 12.41
C VAL A 40 3.96 9.14 11.94
N SER A 41 3.83 8.47 10.79
CA SER A 41 2.55 8.06 10.23
C SER A 41 2.72 6.90 9.25
N HIS A 42 1.61 6.21 8.98
CA HIS A 42 1.46 5.21 7.95
C HIS A 42 0.43 5.68 6.94
N ILE A 43 0.73 5.56 5.66
CA ILE A 43 -0.15 5.97 4.57
C ILE A 43 -0.48 4.75 3.72
N ALA A 44 -1.76 4.38 3.68
CA ALA A 44 -2.34 3.51 2.67
C ALA A 44 -2.47 4.29 1.35
N ALA A 45 -1.38 4.34 0.57
CA ALA A 45 -1.27 5.21 -0.60
C ALA A 45 -2.33 4.93 -1.68
N ASP A 46 -2.75 3.68 -1.83
CA ASP A 46 -3.82 3.28 -2.73
C ASP A 46 -5.19 3.18 -2.02
N GLY A 47 -5.23 3.18 -0.68
CA GLY A 47 -6.46 3.01 0.10
C GLY A 47 -7.32 1.85 -0.40
N ILE A 48 -8.58 2.13 -0.76
CA ILE A 48 -9.53 1.15 -1.32
C ILE A 48 -9.71 1.29 -2.84
N ASN A 49 -8.81 1.99 -3.53
CA ASN A 49 -8.99 2.38 -4.93
C ASN A 49 -9.19 1.18 -5.86
N TYR A 50 -8.52 0.07 -5.57
CA TYR A 50 -8.64 -1.14 -6.38
C TYR A 50 -10.08 -1.69 -6.41
N LEU A 51 -10.77 -1.65 -5.26
CA LEU A 51 -12.17 -2.08 -5.13
C LEU A 51 -13.16 -1.16 -5.88
N LEU A 52 -12.79 0.11 -6.03
CA LEU A 52 -13.63 1.15 -6.62
C LEU A 52 -13.16 1.59 -8.01
N SER A 53 -12.15 0.91 -8.57
CA SER A 53 -11.44 1.35 -9.77
C SER A 53 -12.35 1.66 -10.95
N SER A 54 -13.36 0.82 -11.23
CA SER A 54 -14.30 1.08 -12.33
C SER A 54 -15.15 2.34 -12.09
N LYS A 55 -15.56 2.59 -10.84
CA LYS A 55 -16.36 3.75 -10.46
C LYS A 55 -15.52 5.03 -10.48
N ILE A 56 -14.29 4.97 -9.98
CA ILE A 56 -13.37 6.12 -9.98
C ILE A 56 -13.01 6.50 -11.43
N ASN A 57 -12.68 5.52 -12.28
CA ASN A 57 -12.28 5.77 -13.67
C ASN A 57 -13.42 6.28 -14.56
N SER A 58 -14.67 6.08 -14.15
CA SER A 58 -15.87 6.60 -14.84
C SER A 58 -16.50 7.81 -14.15
N ALA A 59 -15.89 8.30 -13.06
CA ALA A 59 -16.40 9.44 -12.33
C ALA A 59 -16.25 10.73 -13.14
N ASP A 60 -17.25 11.60 -13.04
CA ASP A 60 -17.09 13.01 -13.41
C ASP A 60 -16.17 13.73 -12.42
N GLU A 61 -15.81 14.97 -12.76
CA GLU A 61 -14.88 15.78 -11.96
C GLU A 61 -15.38 16.00 -10.52
N GLU A 62 -16.68 16.20 -10.33
CA GLU A 62 -17.27 16.42 -9.01
C GLU A 62 -17.13 15.17 -8.13
N ASN A 63 -17.49 14.00 -8.64
CA ASN A 63 -17.42 12.75 -7.89
C ASN A 63 -15.98 12.29 -7.68
N PHE A 64 -15.10 12.50 -8.66
CA PHE A 64 -13.66 12.25 -8.48
C PHE A 64 -13.09 13.14 -7.38
N SER A 65 -13.44 14.44 -7.35
CA SER A 65 -13.00 15.35 -6.28
C SER A 65 -13.48 14.89 -4.90
N LYS A 66 -14.74 14.45 -4.77
CA LYS A 66 -15.26 13.87 -3.51
C LYS A 66 -14.49 12.63 -3.09
N TRP A 67 -14.23 11.70 -4.01
CA TRP A 67 -13.43 10.51 -3.74
C TRP A 67 -12.01 10.90 -3.31
N TYR A 68 -11.38 11.86 -3.98
CA TYR A 68 -10.02 12.30 -3.66
C TYR A 68 -9.94 12.88 -2.24
N GLN A 69 -10.90 13.73 -1.86
CA GLN A 69 -11.01 14.26 -0.50
C GLN A 69 -11.28 13.16 0.53
N PHE A 70 -12.11 12.17 0.20
CA PHE A 70 -12.31 11.00 1.05
C PHE A 70 -11.01 10.21 1.24
N HIS A 71 -10.27 9.95 0.16
CA HIS A 71 -8.99 9.25 0.21
C HIS A 71 -7.98 9.99 1.10
N LEU A 72 -7.81 11.31 0.91
CA LEU A 72 -6.90 12.11 1.76
C LEU A 72 -7.28 12.10 3.24
N LYS A 73 -8.58 12.02 3.57
CA LYS A 73 -9.05 11.98 4.96
C LYS A 73 -8.89 10.61 5.62
N THR A 74 -8.71 9.56 4.83
CA THR A 74 -8.74 8.16 5.33
C THR A 74 -7.44 7.41 5.08
N CYS A 75 -6.54 7.89 4.22
CA CYS A 75 -5.31 7.18 3.88
C CYS A 75 -4.37 6.94 5.07
N GLU A 76 -4.51 7.69 6.17
CA GLU A 76 -3.76 7.46 7.42
C GLU A 76 -4.41 6.43 8.37
N ASP A 77 -5.63 5.96 8.06
CA ASP A 77 -6.27 4.90 8.83
C ASP A 77 -5.53 3.57 8.62
N ARG A 78 -4.91 3.08 9.69
CA ARG A 78 -4.11 1.85 9.69
C ARG A 78 -4.90 0.62 9.24
N SER A 79 -6.22 0.61 9.40
CA SER A 79 -7.06 -0.50 8.93
C SER A 79 -7.06 -0.64 7.40
N LEU A 80 -6.71 0.43 6.67
CA LEU A 80 -6.65 0.44 5.21
C LEU A 80 -5.33 -0.08 4.63
N LEU A 81 -4.28 -0.26 5.45
CA LEU A 81 -2.97 -0.73 4.97
C LEU A 81 -3.06 -2.10 4.26
N GLY A 82 -3.96 -2.97 4.72
CA GLY A 82 -4.18 -4.27 4.09
C GLY A 82 -4.94 -4.23 2.76
N TYR A 83 -5.67 -3.13 2.48
CA TYR A 83 -6.34 -2.91 1.20
C TYR A 83 -5.44 -2.22 0.17
N SER A 84 -4.42 -1.51 0.65
CA SER A 84 -3.49 -0.76 -0.17
C SER A 84 -2.43 -1.67 -0.78
N LEU A 85 -2.24 -1.61 -2.11
CA LEU A 85 -1.18 -2.35 -2.77
C LEU A 85 0.19 -1.76 -2.43
N HIS A 86 0.28 -0.43 -2.37
CA HIS A 86 1.44 0.30 -1.91
C HIS A 86 1.12 1.03 -0.62
N SER A 87 2.00 0.90 0.37
CA SER A 87 1.92 1.66 1.60
C SER A 87 3.21 2.43 1.81
N MET A 88 3.11 3.55 2.50
CA MET A 88 4.25 4.41 2.82
C MET A 88 4.31 4.61 4.34
N ILE A 89 5.53 4.67 4.88
CA ILE A 89 5.78 5.02 6.27
C ILE A 89 6.58 6.31 6.33
N ILE A 90 6.13 7.26 7.14
CA ILE A 90 6.85 8.52 7.37
C ILE A 90 7.67 8.36 8.63
N LEU A 91 8.97 8.59 8.53
CA LEU A 91 9.93 8.41 9.61
C LEU A 91 10.56 9.75 10.01
N ARG A 92 10.87 9.88 11.30
CA ARG A 92 11.67 10.98 11.84
C ARG A 92 12.99 10.41 12.39
N LYS A 93 14.10 11.01 11.98
CA LYS A 93 15.43 10.75 12.52
C LYS A 93 15.58 11.37 13.90
#